data_AF-A0A9N9KG92-F1
#
_entry.id   AF-A0A9N9KG92-F1
#
_cell.length_a   1.000
_cell.length_b   1.000
_cell.length_c   1.000
_cell.angle_alpha   90.00
_cell.angle_beta   90.00
_cell.angle_gamma   90.00
#
_symmetry.space_group_name_H-M   'P 1'
#
loop_
_entity.id
_entity.type
_entity.pdbx_description
1 polymer ?
#
loop_
_entity_poly.entity_id
_entity_poly.type
_entity_poly.pdbx_seq_one_letter_code
_entity_poly.pdbx_strand_id
1 'polypeptide(L)'
;YEINHLEFVKGRNATIGLCRSGIQPQPSTINVNYWTLGDTFLANVITAFDFDNLQIGFASTVPGSGTPSNGNDNGNYSKKS
;
A
#
# COMPACT_ATOMS: atom_id res chain seq x y z
N TYR A 1 -4.48 -5.68 4.51
CA TYR A 1 -3.46 -4.63 4.33
C TYR A 1 -3.82 -3.48 5.23
N GLU A 2 -2.87 -3.02 6.02
CA GLU A 2 -3.01 -1.85 6.85
C GLU A 2 -2.19 -0.73 6.21
N ILE A 3 -2.82 0.42 5.98
CA ILE A 3 -2.17 1.60 5.42
C ILE A 3 -2.03 2.60 6.55
N ASN A 4 -0.82 3.06 6.82
CA ASN A 4 -0.55 3.98 7.91
C ASN A 4 -1.24 5.33 7.62
N HIS A 5 -1.75 6.00 8.66
CA HIS A 5 -2.42 7.30 8.48
C HIS A 5 -1.55 8.35 7.75
N LEU A 6 -0.23 8.28 7.90
CA LEU A 6 0.72 9.15 7.22
C LEU A 6 0.79 8.88 5.70
N GLU A 7 0.52 7.65 5.27
CA GLU A 7 0.54 7.25 3.86
C GLU A 7 -0.65 7.78 3.07
N PHE A 8 -1.72 8.21 3.76
CA PHE A 8 -2.84 8.92 3.15
C PHE A 8 -2.56 10.41 2.90
N VAL A 9 -1.41 10.96 3.30
CA VAL A 9 -1.09 12.39 3.09
C VAL A 9 -0.33 12.58 1.78
N LYS A 10 -0.95 13.24 0.81
CA LYS A 10 -0.38 13.47 -0.54
C LYS A 10 0.28 14.83 -0.74
N GLY A 11 0.34 15.64 0.30
CA GLY A 11 0.95 16.96 0.25
C GLY A 11 0.66 17.75 1.51
N ARG A 12 1.62 18.59 1.89
CA ARG A 12 1.50 19.49 3.04
C ARG A 12 1.64 20.92 2.56
N ASN A 13 0.69 21.76 2.91
CA ASN A 13 0.85 23.19 2.82
C ASN A 13 1.45 23.69 4.13
N ALA A 14 2.75 23.94 4.14
CA ALA A 14 3.50 24.34 5.34
C ALA A 14 3.07 25.71 5.88
N THR A 15 2.47 26.56 5.04
CA THR A 15 2.10 27.94 5.41
C THR A 15 0.79 28.02 6.20
N ILE A 16 -0.19 27.16 5.86
CA ILE A 16 -1.52 27.16 6.51
C ILE A 16 -1.78 25.91 7.34
N GLY A 17 -0.79 25.00 7.45
CA GLY A 17 -0.88 23.79 8.25
C GLY A 17 -1.82 22.71 7.71
N LEU A 18 -2.40 22.90 6.52
CA LEU A 18 -3.33 21.94 5.92
C LEU A 18 -2.58 20.84 5.14
N CYS A 19 -3.12 19.62 5.22
CA CYS A 19 -2.64 18.45 4.47
C CYS A 19 -3.69 18.02 3.42
N ARG A 20 -3.23 17.58 2.25
CA ARG A 20 -4.09 17.03 1.20
C ARG A 20 -4.24 15.52 1.39
N SER A 21 -5.48 15.06 1.50
CA SER A 21 -5.83 13.63 1.56
C SER A 21 -5.60 12.93 0.22
N GLY A 22 -5.09 11.70 0.28
CA GLY A 22 -5.01 10.74 -0.82
C GLY A 22 -6.27 9.89 -1.01
N ILE A 23 -7.28 10.08 -0.17
CA ILE A 23 -8.63 9.54 -0.35
C ILE A 23 -9.49 10.63 -0.96
N GLN A 24 -10.24 10.28 -2.00
CA GLN A 24 -11.12 11.19 -2.72
C GLN A 24 -12.53 10.59 -2.79
N PRO A 25 -13.58 11.44 -2.89
CA PRO A 25 -14.92 10.96 -3.17
C PRO A 25 -14.96 10.17 -4.48
N GLN A 26 -15.66 9.03 -4.47
CA GLN A 26 -15.77 8.19 -5.65
C GLN A 26 -16.72 8.85 -6.68
N PRO A 27 -16.36 8.89 -7.98
CA PRO A 27 -17.26 9.36 -9.03
C PRO A 27 -18.55 8.55 -9.07
N SER A 28 -19.66 9.20 -9.41
CA SER A 28 -21.00 8.57 -9.48
C SER A 28 -21.11 7.48 -10.55
N THR A 29 -20.16 7.39 -11.47
CA THR A 29 -20.07 6.36 -12.50
C THR A 29 -19.60 5.00 -11.97
N ILE A 30 -19.02 4.96 -10.77
CA ILE A 30 -18.56 3.73 -10.14
C ILE A 30 -19.57 3.32 -9.07
N ASN A 31 -19.96 2.05 -9.07
CA ASN A 31 -20.93 1.51 -8.13
C ASN A 31 -20.45 1.71 -6.67
N VAL A 32 -21.38 2.12 -5.80
CA VAL A 32 -21.15 2.52 -4.41
C VAL A 32 -20.62 1.41 -3.50
N ASN A 33 -20.72 0.16 -3.91
CA ASN A 33 -20.23 -1.01 -3.17
C ASN A 33 -18.78 -1.35 -3.50
N TYR A 34 -18.15 -0.63 -4.43
CA TYR A 34 -16.75 -0.85 -4.81
C TYR A 34 -15.86 0.26 -4.29
N TRP A 35 -14.66 -0.13 -3.87
CA TRP A 35 -13.57 0.79 -3.59
C TRP A 35 -12.62 0.82 -4.76
N THR A 36 -12.23 2.02 -5.18
CA THR A 36 -11.15 2.19 -6.15
C THR A 36 -9.82 2.29 -5.41
N LEU A 37 -8.93 1.31 -5.62
CA LEU A 37 -7.59 1.29 -5.03
C LEU A 37 -6.58 1.88 -6.02
N GLY A 38 -6.16 3.12 -5.76
CA GLY A 38 -5.20 3.86 -6.59
C GLY A 38 -3.79 3.90 -6.01
N ASP A 39 -3.03 4.93 -6.41
CA ASP A 39 -1.65 5.16 -6.00
C ASP A 39 -1.44 5.19 -4.48
N THR A 40 -2.40 5.71 -3.71
CA THR A 40 -2.38 5.69 -2.23
C THR A 40 -2.28 4.28 -1.65
N PHE A 41 -2.92 3.29 -2.28
CA PHE A 41 -2.81 1.90 -1.85
C PHE A 41 -1.58 1.23 -2.46
N LEU A 42 -1.43 1.35 -3.78
CA LEU A 42 -0.39 0.64 -4.55
C LEU A 42 1.04 1.08 -4.22
N ALA A 43 1.26 2.29 -3.70
CA ALA A 43 2.58 2.73 -3.26
C ALA A 43 3.07 2.04 -1.98
N ASN A 44 2.17 1.44 -1.19
CA ASN A 44 2.47 0.88 0.13
C ASN A 44 2.48 -0.66 0.14
N VAL A 45 2.11 -1.29 -0.99
CA VAL A 45 2.09 -2.74 -1.15
C VAL A 45 2.80 -3.14 -2.44
N ILE A 46 3.49 -4.28 -2.41
CA ILE A 46 3.90 -4.93 -3.65
C ILE A 46 2.63 -5.51 -4.29
N THR A 47 2.41 -5.24 -5.58
CA THR A 47 1.23 -5.73 -6.31
C THR A 47 1.67 -6.62 -7.47
N ALA A 48 1.08 -7.80 -7.56
CA ALA A 48 1.26 -8.72 -8.68
C ALA A 48 -0.07 -8.91 -9.42
N PHE A 49 -0.03 -8.73 -10.74
CA PHE A 49 -1.16 -8.98 -11.63
C PHE A 49 -0.92 -10.31 -12.35
N ASP A 50 -1.65 -11.34 -11.95
CA ASP A 50 -1.53 -12.70 -12.51
C ASP A 50 -2.70 -12.95 -13.46
N PHE A 51 -2.42 -12.76 -14.75
CA PHE A 51 -3.42 -12.91 -15.80
C PHE A 51 -3.73 -14.37 -16.14
N ASP A 52 -2.82 -15.30 -15.83
CA ASP A 52 -3.02 -16.72 -16.13
C ASP A 52 -4.02 -17.34 -15.15
N ASN A 53 -3.98 -16.92 -13.88
CA ASN A 53 -4.90 -17.38 -12.84
C ASN A 53 -6.04 -16.40 -12.53
N LEU A 54 -6.17 -15.30 -13.29
CA LEU A 54 -7.20 -14.26 -13.12
C LEU A 54 -7.25 -13.70 -11.68
N GLN A 55 -6.08 -13.45 -11.09
CA GLN A 55 -5.98 -13.03 -9.69
C GLN A 55 -5.01 -11.85 -9.49
N ILE A 56 -5.14 -11.20 -8.35
CA ILE A 56 -4.25 -10.11 -7.93
C ILE A 56 -3.65 -10.50 -6.57
N GLY A 57 -2.33 -10.49 -6.51
CA GLY A 57 -1.56 -10.70 -5.29
C GLY A 57 -1.10 -9.38 -4.71
N PHE A 58 -1.08 -9.29 -3.38
CA PHE A 58 -0.53 -8.16 -2.66
C PHE A 58 0.45 -8.67 -1.59
N ALA A 59 1.48 -7.89 -1.28
CA ALA A 59 2.40 -8.18 -0.18
C ALA A 59 2.83 -6.89 0.51
N SER A 60 3.18 -7.00 1.80
CA SER A 60 3.67 -5.86 2.57
C SER A 60 5.04 -5.40 2.06
N THR A 61 5.24 -4.09 2.01
CA THR A 61 6.55 -3.48 1.73
C THR A 61 7.44 -3.41 2.97
N VAL A 62 6.89 -3.64 4.16
CA VAL A 62 7.64 -3.70 5.42
C VAL A 62 8.23 -5.12 5.58
N PRO A 63 9.56 -5.27 5.68
CA PRO A 63 10.17 -6.56 5.98
C PRO A 63 9.67 -7.06 7.35
N GLY A 64 8.98 -8.20 7.38
CA GLY A 64 8.58 -8.86 8.63
C GLY A 64 7.16 -8.59 9.16
N SER A 65 6.26 -7.97 8.37
CA SER A 65 4.84 -7.88 8.77
C SER A 65 3.97 -9.05 8.26
N GLY A 66 4.59 -10.10 7.70
CA GLY A 66 3.97 -11.42 7.70
C GLY A 66 4.00 -11.95 9.12
N THR A 67 2.89 -12.51 9.61
CA THR A 67 2.86 -13.29 10.85
C THR A 67 4.14 -14.10 10.99
N PRO A 68 4.82 -14.10 12.14
CA PRO A 68 6.06 -14.85 12.30
C PRO A 68 5.73 -16.34 12.18
N SER A 69 5.85 -16.89 10.97
CA SER A 69 6.07 -18.31 10.79
C SER A 69 7.42 -18.58 11.43
N ASN A 70 7.40 -19.42 12.47
CA ASN A 70 8.55 -19.86 13.25
C ASN A 70 9.51 -20.67 12.36
N GLY A 71 10.23 -19.98 11.49
CA GLY A 71 11.20 -20.50 10.53
C GLY A 71 12.54 -19.84 10.81
N ASN A 72 13.47 -20.66 11.28
CA ASN A 72 14.80 -20.27 11.71
C ASN A 72 15.69 -19.94 10.48
N ASP A 73 15.51 -18.75 9.89
CA ASP A 73 16.32 -18.31 8.75
C ASP A 73 17.43 -17.35 9.17
N ASN A 74 18.62 -17.92 9.33
CA ASN A 74 19.90 -17.21 9.38
C ASN A 74 20.23 -16.64 7.99
N GLY A 75 19.63 -15.51 7.62
CA GLY A 75 19.91 -14.80 6.36
C GLY A 75 20.68 -13.50 6.57
N ASN A 76 22.01 -13.56 6.49
CA ASN A 76 22.89 -12.40 6.56
C ASN A 76 22.87 -11.64 5.21
N TYR A 77 22.12 -10.54 5.12
CA TYR A 77 22.06 -9.71 3.90
C TYR A 77 22.96 -8.48 4.03
N SER A 78 24.15 -8.56 3.40
CA SER A 78 25.03 -7.42 3.15
C SER A 78 24.41 -6.47 2.13
N LYS A 79 24.18 -5.21 2.53
CA LYS A 79 23.92 -4.12 1.58
C LYS A 79 25.17 -3.87 0.73
N LYS A 80 25.11 -4.12 -0.58
CA LYS A 80 26.09 -3.56 -1.50
C LYS A 80 25.73 -2.11 -1.77
N SER A 81 26.67 -1.23 -1.42
CA SER A 81 26.75 0.16 -1.90
C SER A 81 27.30 0.22 -3.31
#